data_AF-A0A9J6BK46-F1
#
_entry.id   AF-A0A9J6BK46-F1
#
_cell.length_a   1.000
_cell.length_b   1.000
_cell.length_c   1.000
_cell.angle_alpha   90.00
_cell.angle_beta   90.00
_cell.angle_gamma   90.00
#
_symmetry.space_group_name_H-M   'P 1'
#
loop_
_entity.id
_entity.type
_entity.pdbx_description
1 polymer ?
#
loop_
_entity_poly.entity_id
_entity_poly.type
_entity_poly.pdbx_seq_one_letter_code
_entity_poly.pdbx_strand_id
1 'polypeptide(L)'
;MVEERNALKEFVKTEFEGAVLKEEYYDLLTFHVPSHELKWSEIFGILENAKSRLNIEDYSITQATLEQIFLSFTKYQRQTDE
;
A
#
# COMPACT_ATOMS: atom_id res chain seq x y z
N MET A 1 -0.98 -2.85 19.33
CA MET A 1 -2.02 -2.95 18.28
C MET A 1 -2.18 -1.65 17.48
N VAL A 2 -2.60 -0.51 18.07
CA VAL A 2 -2.77 0.76 17.31
C VAL A 2 -1.43 1.42 16.95
N GLU A 3 -0.45 1.39 17.87
CA GLU A 3 0.87 2.02 17.66
C GLU A 3 1.68 1.34 16.53
N GLU A 4 1.59 0.01 16.41
CA GLU A 4 2.27 -0.77 15.37
C GLU A 4 1.75 -0.42 13.97
N ARG A 5 0.44 -0.21 13.81
CA ARG A 5 -0.14 0.22 12.53
C ARG A 5 0.31 1.61 12.13
N ASN A 6 0.43 2.53 13.09
CA ASN A 6 0.91 3.88 12.80
C ASN A 6 2.38 3.86 12.40
N ALA A 7 3.21 3.07 13.09
CA ALA A 7 4.61 2.88 12.71
C ALA A 7 4.76 2.28 11.31
N LEU A 8 3.90 1.31 10.93
CA LEU A 8 3.87 0.74 9.58
C LEU A 8 3.44 1.78 8.53
N LYS A 9 2.45 2.62 8.82
CA LYS A 9 2.03 3.71 7.92
C LYS A 9 3.16 4.73 7.71
N GLU A 10 3.87 5.10 8.76
CA GLU A 10 5.02 6.02 8.65
C GLU A 10 6.19 5.38 7.89
N PHE A 11 6.48 4.11 8.15
CA PHE A 11 7.47 3.35 7.42
C PHE A 11 7.18 3.33 5.91
N VAL A 12 5.96 2.95 5.52
CA VAL A 12 5.57 2.88 4.11
C VAL A 12 5.65 4.25 3.43
N LYS A 13 5.22 5.32 4.11
CA LYS A 13 5.34 6.69 3.58
C LYS A 13 6.78 7.17 3.42
N THR A 14 7.69 6.66 4.24
CA THR A 14 9.11 7.02 4.20
C THR A 14 9.86 6.25 3.11
N GLU A 15 9.60 4.95 2.99
CA GLU A 15 10.30 4.08 2.02
C GLU A 15 9.72 4.17 0.61
N PHE A 16 8.42 4.47 0.48
CA PHE A 16 7.73 4.52 -0.80
C PHE A 16 7.19 5.93 -1.06
N GLU A 17 7.92 6.70 -1.85
CA GLU A 17 7.52 8.05 -2.24
C GLU A 17 6.17 8.03 -2.98
N GLY A 18 5.26 8.89 -2.55
CA GLY A 18 3.92 8.98 -3.14
C GLY A 18 2.98 7.82 -2.79
N ALA A 19 3.34 6.93 -1.86
CA ALA A 19 2.45 5.86 -1.41
C ALA A 19 1.16 6.42 -0.78
N VAL A 20 0.02 5.91 -1.24
CA VAL A 20 -1.32 6.33 -0.79
C VAL A 20 -2.00 5.16 -0.09
N LEU A 21 -2.43 5.36 1.15
CA LEU A 21 -3.28 4.40 1.86
C LEU A 21 -4.65 4.36 1.18
N LYS A 22 -5.03 3.19 0.64
CA LYS A 22 -6.31 2.98 -0.05
C LYS A 22 -7.35 2.34 0.84
N GLU A 23 -6.93 1.40 1.68
CA GLU A 23 -7.83 0.68 2.55
C GLU A 23 -7.17 0.43 3.90
N GLU A 24 -7.99 0.57 4.94
CA GLU A 24 -7.62 0.33 6.31
C GLU A 24 -8.72 -0.51 6.96
N TYR A 25 -8.49 -1.81 7.13
CA TYR A 25 -9.50 -2.74 7.64
C TYR A 25 -8.90 -3.70 8.66
N TYR A 26 -9.29 -3.58 9.93
CA TYR A 26 -8.74 -4.32 11.07
C TYR A 26 -7.20 -4.29 11.10
N ASP A 27 -6.52 -5.39 10.79
CA ASP A 27 -5.06 -5.48 10.79
C ASP A 27 -4.46 -5.41 9.38
N LEU A 28 -5.31 -5.24 8.35
CA LEU A 28 -4.90 -5.08 6.97
C LEU A 28 -4.74 -3.60 6.62
N LEU A 29 -3.59 -3.26 6.03
CA LEU A 29 -3.31 -1.97 5.42
C LEU A 29 -2.97 -2.17 3.94
N THR A 30 -3.73 -1.52 3.07
CA THR A 30 -3.52 -1.60 1.61
C THR A 30 -3.01 -0.27 1.09
N PHE A 31 -1.80 -0.27 0.53
CA PHE A 31 -1.20 0.92 -0.05
C PHE A 31 -1.12 0.80 -1.58
N HIS A 32 -1.37 1.93 -2.25
CA HIS A 32 -1.05 2.11 -3.64
C HIS A 32 0.26 2.87 -3.76
N VAL A 33 1.28 2.23 -4.30
CA VAL A 33 2.58 2.84 -4.53
C VAL A 33 2.70 3.19 -6.01
N PRO A 34 2.80 4.48 -6.39
CA PRO A 34 3.04 4.87 -7.76
C PRO A 34 4.51 4.55 -8.07
N SER A 35 4.77 3.45 -8.79
CA SER A 35 6.15 3.14 -9.15
C SER A 35 6.30 2.68 -10.58
N HIS A 36 7.20 3.37 -11.28
CA HIS A 36 7.76 2.96 -12.57
C HIS A 36 9.23 2.54 -12.43
N GLU A 37 9.86 2.75 -11.28
CA GLU A 37 11.32 2.67 -11.11
C GLU A 37 11.80 1.69 -10.02
N LEU A 38 10.94 1.27 -9.08
CA LEU A 38 11.33 0.29 -8.05
C LEU A 38 11.26 -1.15 -8.60
N LYS A 39 12.34 -1.91 -8.44
CA LYS A 39 12.32 -3.34 -8.74
C LYS A 39 11.59 -4.11 -7.65
N TRP A 40 10.88 -5.17 -8.03
CA TRP A 40 10.25 -6.08 -7.06
C TRP A 40 11.21 -6.53 -5.95
N SER A 41 12.46 -6.85 -6.30
CA SER A 41 13.49 -7.25 -5.33
C SER A 41 13.74 -6.21 -4.24
N GLU A 42 13.67 -4.92 -4.58
CA GLU A 42 13.87 -3.82 -3.62
C GLU A 42 12.64 -3.69 -2.72
N ILE A 43 11.43 -3.75 -3.30
CA ILE A 43 10.18 -3.71 -2.54
C ILE A 43 10.10 -4.90 -1.56
N PHE A 44 10.41 -6.11 -2.01
CA PHE A 44 10.49 -7.29 -1.15
C PHE A 44 11.52 -7.11 -0.03
N GLY A 45 12.72 -6.61 -0.34
CA GLY A 45 13.76 -6.38 0.68
C GLY A 45 13.34 -5.36 1.75
N ILE A 46 12.68 -4.28 1.34
CA ILE A 46 12.14 -3.25 2.24
C ILE A 46 11.07 -3.86 3.17
N LEU A 47 10.13 -4.63 2.61
CA LEU A 47 9.04 -5.23 3.37
C LEU A 47 9.51 -6.37 4.28
N GLU A 48 10.51 -7.16 3.90
CA GLU A 48 11.12 -8.17 4.78
C GLU A 48 11.78 -7.51 6.01
N ASN A 49 12.47 -6.38 5.81
CA ASN A 49 13.05 -5.62 6.91
C ASN A 49 11.93 -5.08 7.83
N ALA A 50 10.88 -4.51 7.25
CA ALA A 50 9.69 -4.07 7.97
C ALA A 50 9.05 -5.20 8.78
N LYS A 51 8.92 -6.39 8.18
CA LYS A 51 8.34 -7.59 8.81
C LYS A 51 9.04 -7.92 10.11
N SER A 52 10.38 -7.96 10.07
CA SER A 52 11.20 -8.27 11.25
C SER A 52 11.13 -7.20 12.35
N ARG A 53 10.97 -5.92 11.98
CA ARG A 53 11.02 -4.78 12.91
C ARG A 53 9.67 -4.36 13.48
N LEU A 54 8.60 -4.57 12.72
CA LEU A 54 7.24 -4.07 13.00
C LEU A 54 6.24 -5.22 13.24
N ASN A 55 6.73 -6.45 13.37
CA ASN A 55 5.93 -7.64 13.69
C ASN A 55 4.75 -7.86 12.73
N ILE A 56 5.00 -7.69 11.43
CA ILE A 56 4.00 -7.96 10.37
C ILE A 56 3.85 -9.48 10.23
N GLU A 57 2.63 -10.02 10.27
CA GLU A 57 2.40 -11.45 10.05
C GLU A 57 2.72 -11.83 8.61
N ASP A 58 2.08 -11.18 7.65
CA ASP A 58 2.25 -11.43 6.22
C ASP A 58 2.04 -10.15 5.39
N TYR A 59 2.62 -10.14 4.18
CA TYR A 59 2.38 -9.08 3.20
C TYR A 59 2.17 -9.70 1.81
N SER A 60 1.45 -8.98 0.97
CA SER A 60 1.34 -9.30 -0.45
C SER A 60 1.60 -8.05 -1.27
N ILE A 61 2.27 -8.23 -2.40
CA ILE A 61 2.53 -7.15 -3.35
C ILE A 61 1.91 -7.57 -4.68
N THR A 62 1.07 -6.70 -5.24
CA THR A 62 0.36 -6.96 -6.49
C THR A 62 0.52 -5.79 -7.44
N GLN A 63 0.63 -6.10 -8.73
CA GLN A 63 0.55 -5.06 -9.75
C GLN A 63 -0.92 -4.73 -10.00
N ALA A 64 -1.25 -3.44 -10.03
CA ALA A 64 -2.60 -3.01 -10.38
C ALA A 64 -2.95 -3.48 -11.79
N THR A 65 -4.07 -4.18 -11.94
CA THR A 65 -4.56 -4.60 -13.26
C THR A 65 -5.18 -3.42 -13.99
N LEU A 66 -5.25 -3.49 -15.32
CA LEU A 66 -5.96 -2.50 -16.13
C LEU A 66 -7.43 -2.38 -15.69
N GLU A 67 -8.05 -3.49 -15.29
CA GLU A 67 -9.40 -3.50 -14.73
C GLU A 67 -9.48 -2.75 -13.40
N GLN A 68 -8.52 -2.93 -12.48
CA GLN A 68 -8.49 -2.18 -11.22
C GLN A 68 -8.25 -0.69 -11.43
N ILE A 69 -7.39 -0.34 -12.40
CA ILE A 69 -7.17 1.04 -12.86
C ILE A 69 -8.49 1.62 -13.40
N PHE A 70 -9.18 0.88 -14.28
CA PHE A 70 -10.47 1.28 -14.86
C PHE A 70 -11.58 1.43 -13.80
N LEU A 71 -11.70 0.48 -12.88
CA LEU A 71 -12.64 0.54 -11.76
C LEU A 71 -12.33 1.72 -10.83
N SER A 72 -11.06 2.02 -10.61
CA SER A 72 -10.67 3.21 -9.85
C SER A 72 -11.17 4.48 -10.53
N PHE A 73 -10.97 4.63 -11.85
CA PHE A 73 -11.48 5.79 -12.60
C PHE A 73 -13.01 5.91 -12.60
N THR A 74 -13.73 4.81 -12.72
CA THR A 74 -15.21 4.82 -12.73
C THR A 74 -15.83 5.06 -11.35
N LYS A 75 -15.15 4.67 -10.25
CA LYS A 75 -15.55 5.04 -8.88
C LYS A 75 -15.53 6.56 -8.67
N TYR A 76 -14.58 7.29 -9.26
CA TYR A 76 -14.53 8.75 -9.18
C TYR A 76 -15.71 9.43 -9.89
N GLN A 77 -16.25 8.84 -10.97
CA GLN A 77 -17.40 9.41 -11.69
C GLN A 77 -18.72 9.32 -10.91
N ARG A 78 -18.88 8.35 -10.01
CA ARG A 78 -20.09 8.27 -9.16
C ARG A 78 -20.10 9.25 -8.00
N GLN A 79 -18.94 9.78 -7.59
CA GLN A 79 -18.85 10.76 -6.49
C GLN A 79 -19.04 12.20 -6.95
N THR A 80 -19.03 12.47 -8.27
CA THR A 80 -19.26 13.80 -8.84
C THR A 80 -20.70 14.05 -9.30
N ASP A 81 -21.59 13.07 -9.12
CA ASP A 81 -23.00 13.11 -9.53
C ASP A 81 -23.96 13.09 -8.30
N GLU A 82 -23.45 13.43 -7.10
CA GLU A 82 -24.24 13.69 -5.88
C GLU A 82 -23.97 15.09 -5.33
#